data_AF-A0A6P4JMD4-F1
#
_entry.id   AF-A0A6P4JMD4-F1
#
_cell.length_a   1.000
_cell.length_b   1.000
_cell.length_c   1.000
_cell.angle_alpha   90.00
_cell.angle_beta   90.00
_cell.angle_gamma   90.00
#
_symmetry.space_group_name_H-M   'P 1'
#
loop_
_entity.id
_entity.type
_entity.pdbx_description
1 polymer ?
#
loop_
_entity_poly.entity_id
_entity_poly.type
_entity_poly.pdbx_seq_one_letter_code
_entity_poly.pdbx_strand_id
1 'polypeptide(L)'
;MNILPKKRWHVRTKDNIARVRRDQAAAAAEEKIRQDKLEFAESEARINFLRRQSGLPEKVSAAQASAPQNHDANAGQTTGVDLFADYRSHVKTTNKDLEKEQKEEQEKYEKQVGYLTYLGQDTNEALKVRSWYEVAPKRTDVGNTSAAESHLKQKLAHDPLTLINALLPPTKKEPRRTNKRKRERTPSPQPPPPTPTSASSHKVNKQKKRKQPKSTERKDKKQNSLSRVSEAEETKEAERCKREKLEMLRKERLRREAAERQRSEALFAPKEAAAAPSAASTPAPTPRIVQKYNSQFNPELAKQNMI
;
A
#
# COMPACT_ATOMS: atom_id res chain seq x y z
N MET A 1 30.62 -8.07 -11.13
CA MET A 1 29.69 -9.07 -10.54
C MET A 1 29.01 -8.48 -9.32
N ASN A 2 27.69 -8.64 -9.16
CA ASN A 2 26.99 -8.23 -7.95
C ASN A 2 27.15 -9.32 -6.86
N ILE A 3 27.79 -8.97 -5.75
CA ILE A 3 28.02 -9.87 -4.61
C ILE A 3 27.05 -9.62 -3.45
N LEU A 4 26.23 -8.56 -3.50
CA LEU A 4 25.30 -8.21 -2.42
C LEU A 4 24.27 -9.31 -2.10
N PRO A 5 23.65 -9.99 -3.09
CA PRO A 5 22.68 -11.06 -2.81
C PRO A 5 23.28 -12.25 -2.03
N LYS A 6 24.60 -12.40 -2.03
CA LYS A 6 25.32 -13.46 -1.30
C LYS A 6 25.65 -13.07 0.14
N LYS A 7 25.38 -11.83 0.55
CA LYS A 7 25.65 -11.32 1.90
C LYS A 7 24.41 -11.48 2.77
N ARG A 8 24.60 -11.99 3.99
CA ARG A 8 23.51 -12.24 4.97
C ARG A 8 22.85 -10.97 5.49
N TRP A 9 23.49 -9.80 5.37
CA TRP A 9 22.94 -8.50 5.76
C TRP A 9 22.15 -7.82 4.63
N HIS A 10 22.09 -8.40 3.44
CA HIS A 10 21.44 -7.75 2.32
C HIS A 10 19.92 -7.65 2.54
N VAL A 11 19.41 -6.42 2.58
CA VAL A 11 18.02 -6.11 2.96
C VAL A 11 16.99 -6.78 2.04
N ARG A 12 17.33 -6.96 0.76
CA ARG A 12 16.43 -7.53 -0.24
C ARG A 12 16.43 -9.07 -0.28
N THR A 13 17.24 -9.73 0.54
CA THR A 13 17.21 -11.19 0.63
C THR A 13 15.91 -11.63 1.29
N LYS A 14 15.28 -12.69 0.76
CA LYS A 14 13.99 -13.21 1.24
C LYS A 14 13.94 -13.39 2.76
N ASP A 15 15.01 -13.93 3.34
CA ASP A 15 15.12 -14.18 4.78
C ASP A 15 15.07 -12.89 5.62
N ASN A 16 15.72 -11.82 5.15
CA ASN A 16 15.73 -10.55 5.86
C ASN A 16 14.39 -9.83 5.73
N ILE A 17 13.77 -9.88 4.55
CA ILE A 17 12.42 -9.34 4.36
C ILE A 17 11.42 -10.10 5.25
N ALA A 18 11.54 -11.42 5.36
CA ALA A 18 10.68 -12.22 6.24
C ALA A 18 10.87 -11.90 7.73
N ARG A 19 12.09 -11.58 8.17
CA ARG A 19 12.36 -11.10 9.54
C ARG A 19 11.70 -9.75 9.78
N VAL A 20 11.91 -8.78 8.89
CA VAL A 20 11.28 -7.45 8.97
C VAL A 20 9.76 -7.57 9.02
N ARG A 21 9.16 -8.42 8.18
CA ARG A 21 7.71 -8.64 8.20
C ARG A 21 7.22 -9.25 9.52
N ARG A 22 7.97 -10.19 10.11
CA ARG A 22 7.64 -10.75 11.42
C ARG A 22 7.70 -9.69 12.52
N ASP A 23 8.74 -8.87 12.51
CA ASP A 23 8.94 -7.82 13.50
C ASP A 23 7.85 -6.73 13.38
N GLN A 24 7.51 -6.34 12.14
CA GLN A 24 6.39 -5.44 11.84
C GLN A 24 5.05 -6.02 12.27
N ALA A 25 4.81 -7.30 12.00
CA ALA A 25 3.58 -7.98 12.42
C ALA A 25 3.48 -8.09 13.94
N ALA A 26 4.59 -8.35 14.64
CA ALA A 26 4.63 -8.38 16.09
C ALA A 26 4.35 -6.99 16.70
N ALA A 27 4.99 -5.94 16.17
CA ALA A 27 4.74 -4.57 16.59
C ALA A 27 3.27 -4.16 16.37
N ALA A 28 2.70 -4.50 15.21
CA ALA A 28 1.30 -4.22 14.92
C ALA A 28 0.33 -4.99 15.84
N ALA A 29 0.65 -6.24 16.20
CA ALA A 29 -0.16 -7.03 17.13
C ALA A 29 -0.11 -6.44 18.55
N GLU A 30 1.05 -6.01 19.03
CA GLU A 30 1.20 -5.35 20.32
C GLU A 30 0.44 -4.01 20.40
N GLU A 31 0.46 -3.24 19.31
CA GLU A 31 -0.30 -1.99 19.22
C GLU A 31 -1.81 -2.24 19.26
N LYS A 32 -2.31 -3.25 18.53
CA LYS A 32 -3.72 -3.66 18.60
C LYS A 32 -4.13 -4.06 20.01
N ILE A 33 -3.32 -4.87 20.69
CA ILE A 33 -3.59 -5.25 22.09
C ILE A 33 -3.66 -4.02 23.00
N ARG A 34 -2.84 -2.99 22.76
CA ARG A 34 -2.92 -1.74 23.53
C ARG A 34 -4.17 -0.93 23.20
N GLN A 35 -4.54 -0.85 21.92
CA GLN A 35 -5.76 -0.18 21.48
C GLN A 35 -6.99 -0.86 22.09
N ASP A 36 -7.09 -2.19 21.99
CA ASP A 36 -8.18 -2.96 22.59
C ASP A 36 -8.31 -2.70 24.10
N LYS A 37 -7.18 -2.58 24.82
CA LYS A 37 -7.16 -2.24 26.24
C LYS A 37 -7.63 -0.81 26.51
N LEU A 38 -7.24 0.14 25.68
CA LEU A 38 -7.65 1.53 25.79
C LEU A 38 -9.14 1.66 25.51
N GLU A 39 -9.64 1.07 24.42
CA GLU A 39 -11.06 1.05 24.08
C GLU A 39 -11.89 0.39 25.19
N PHE A 40 -11.39 -0.70 25.76
CA PHE A 40 -12.03 -1.35 26.90
C PHE A 40 -12.09 -0.40 28.11
N ALA A 41 -10.97 0.23 28.47
CA ALA A 41 -10.93 1.21 29.58
C ALA A 41 -11.83 2.43 29.33
N GLU A 42 -11.91 2.92 28.09
CA GLU A 42 -12.81 4.01 27.69
C GLU A 42 -14.28 3.60 27.83
N SER A 43 -14.62 2.39 27.37
CA SER A 43 -15.96 1.84 27.50
C SER A 43 -16.37 1.70 28.96
N GLU A 44 -15.47 1.22 29.83
CA GLU A 44 -15.70 1.11 31.27
C GLU A 44 -15.86 2.50 31.92
N ALA A 45 -15.00 3.46 31.56
CA ALA A 45 -15.09 4.83 32.06
C ALA A 45 -16.42 5.48 31.66
N ARG A 46 -16.87 5.28 30.42
CA ARG A 46 -18.17 5.77 29.93
C ARG A 46 -19.33 5.15 30.69
N ILE A 47 -19.30 3.83 30.94
CA ILE A 47 -20.33 3.14 31.71
C ILE A 47 -20.36 3.65 33.15
N ASN A 48 -19.19 3.81 33.78
CA ASN A 48 -19.08 4.32 35.15
C ASN A 48 -19.57 5.76 35.25
N PHE A 49 -19.29 6.61 34.24
CA PHE A 49 -19.84 7.96 34.16
C PHE A 49 -21.38 7.96 34.13
N LEU A 50 -21.98 7.17 33.24
CA LEU A 50 -23.45 7.04 33.16
C LEU A 50 -24.05 6.50 34.47
N ARG A 51 -23.35 5.60 35.13
CA ARG A 51 -23.78 5.02 36.41
C ARG A 51 -23.76 6.03 37.55
N ARG A 52 -22.72 6.86 37.61
CA ARG A 52 -22.64 8.00 38.54
C ARG A 52 -23.78 8.98 38.28
N GLN A 53 -24.10 9.25 37.02
CA GLN A 53 -25.20 10.13 36.64
C GLN A 53 -26.58 9.56 37.03
N SER A 54 -26.77 8.24 37.00
CA SER A 54 -28.02 7.59 37.40
C SER A 54 -28.15 7.29 38.89
N GLY A 55 -27.14 7.61 39.71
CA GLY A 55 -27.14 7.35 41.15
C GLY A 55 -26.88 5.89 41.54
N LEU A 56 -26.46 5.03 40.60
CA LEU A 56 -26.04 3.66 40.90
C LEU A 56 -24.56 3.62 41.35
N PRO A 57 -24.17 2.66 42.21
CA PRO A 57 -22.79 2.55 42.70
C PRO A 57 -21.82 2.09 41.60
N GLU A 58 -20.70 2.79 41.46
CA GLU A 58 -19.63 2.46 40.50
C GLU A 58 -19.12 1.03 40.69
N LYS A 59 -18.90 0.29 39.59
CA LYS A 59 -18.22 -1.01 39.66
C LYS A 59 -16.73 -0.70 39.66
N VAL A 60 -16.20 -0.36 40.83
CA VAL A 60 -14.77 -0.49 41.06
C VAL A 60 -14.47 -1.97 41.18
N SER A 61 -13.73 -2.53 40.24
CA SER A 61 -13.00 -3.77 40.44
C SER A 61 -11.95 -3.52 41.53
N ALA A 62 -12.41 -3.57 42.78
CA ALA A 62 -11.54 -3.42 43.93
C ALA A 62 -10.46 -4.48 43.85
N ALA A 63 -9.22 -4.04 43.61
CA ALA A 63 -8.03 -4.76 44.00
C ALA A 63 -8.13 -5.04 45.50
N GLN A 64 -8.66 -6.21 45.86
CA GLN A 64 -8.62 -6.70 47.23
C GLN A 64 -7.18 -7.15 47.52
N ALA A 65 -6.43 -6.25 48.14
CA ALA A 65 -5.47 -6.64 49.16
C ALA A 65 -6.27 -7.02 50.43
N SER A 66 -6.53 -8.31 50.64
CA SER A 66 -6.68 -8.91 51.98
C SER A 66 -6.73 -10.46 51.93
N ALA A 67 -5.57 -11.04 52.27
CA ALA A 67 -5.32 -12.37 52.86
C ALA A 67 -5.69 -13.68 52.10
N PRO A 68 -4.87 -14.74 52.23
CA PRO A 68 -5.11 -16.04 51.61
C PRO A 68 -6.06 -16.88 52.48
N GLN A 69 -7.16 -17.34 51.91
CA GLN A 69 -7.93 -18.44 52.47
C GLN A 69 -7.59 -19.70 51.67
N ASN A 70 -6.88 -20.61 52.33
CA ASN A 70 -6.82 -22.01 51.92
C ASN A 70 -8.25 -22.57 51.96
N HIS A 71 -8.78 -22.96 50.81
CA HIS A 71 -9.82 -23.96 50.74
C HIS A 71 -9.36 -25.04 49.77
N ASP A 72 -8.92 -26.14 50.39
CA ASP A 72 -8.69 -27.41 49.73
C ASP A 72 -10.00 -28.00 49.20
N ALA A 73 -9.87 -28.66 48.05
CA ALA A 73 -10.75 -29.68 47.48
C ALA A 73 -12.24 -29.34 47.19
N ASN A 74 -12.51 -29.26 45.88
CA ASN A 74 -13.67 -29.83 45.18
C ASN A 74 -15.08 -29.29 45.52
N ALA A 75 -15.47 -28.22 44.85
CA ALA A 75 -16.87 -27.92 44.55
C ALA A 75 -16.94 -27.26 43.17
N GLY A 76 -17.86 -27.75 42.33
CA GLY A 76 -18.00 -27.36 40.93
C GLY A 76 -17.98 -25.85 40.74
N GLN A 77 -17.35 -25.44 39.64
CA GLN A 77 -17.35 -24.08 39.13
C GLN A 77 -18.75 -23.48 39.29
N THR A 78 -18.93 -22.56 40.24
CA THR A 78 -19.97 -21.54 40.10
C THR A 78 -19.47 -20.62 39.00
N THR A 79 -19.52 -21.11 37.76
CA THR A 79 -19.41 -20.29 36.57
C THR A 79 -20.52 -19.27 36.71
N GLY A 80 -20.18 -18.03 37.07
CA GLY A 80 -21.06 -16.92 36.79
C GLY A 80 -21.37 -17.04 35.30
N VAL A 81 -22.61 -17.40 34.97
CA VAL A 81 -23.05 -17.52 33.59
C VAL A 81 -22.77 -16.16 32.99
N ASP A 82 -21.78 -16.08 32.13
CA ASP A 82 -21.51 -14.87 31.38
C ASP A 82 -22.67 -14.76 30.40
N LEU A 83 -23.78 -14.15 30.86
CA LEU A 83 -25.00 -13.85 30.09
C LEU A 83 -24.68 -13.11 28.77
N PHE A 84 -23.45 -12.66 28.66
CA PHE A 84 -22.89 -11.81 27.65
C PHE A 84 -21.75 -12.49 26.86
N ALA A 85 -21.34 -13.72 27.19
CA ALA A 85 -20.43 -14.50 26.34
C ALA A 85 -21.03 -14.71 24.94
N ASP A 86 -22.35 -14.85 24.87
CA ASP A 86 -23.09 -14.88 23.62
C ASP A 86 -23.01 -13.53 22.91
N TYR A 87 -23.15 -12.35 23.53
CA TYR A 87 -22.97 -11.08 22.78
C TYR A 87 -21.54 -10.90 22.25
N ARG A 88 -20.52 -11.27 23.05
CA ARG A 88 -19.10 -11.14 22.67
C ARG A 88 -18.75 -12.04 21.48
N SER A 89 -19.48 -13.13 21.30
CA SER A 89 -19.32 -14.06 20.18
C SER A 89 -20.31 -13.81 19.03
N HIS A 90 -21.57 -13.42 19.30
CA HIS A 90 -22.64 -13.16 18.32
C HIS A 90 -22.59 -11.80 17.65
N VAL A 91 -21.91 -10.79 18.20
CA VAL A 91 -21.66 -9.54 17.43
C VAL A 91 -20.66 -9.79 16.29
N LYS A 92 -20.01 -10.97 16.26
CA LYS A 92 -19.19 -11.43 15.12
C LYS A 92 -19.98 -12.24 14.09
N THR A 93 -21.27 -12.53 14.29
CA THR A 93 -22.12 -12.88 13.16
C THR A 93 -22.48 -11.58 12.46
N THR A 94 -21.49 -11.02 11.77
CA THR A 94 -21.66 -10.01 10.74
C THR A 94 -22.86 -10.41 9.88
N ASN A 95 -23.72 -9.44 9.61
CA ASN A 95 -24.79 -9.66 8.66
C ASN A 95 -24.13 -10.19 7.37
N LYS A 96 -24.52 -11.38 6.91
CA LYS A 96 -23.96 -11.98 5.69
C LYS A 96 -24.10 -11.03 4.50
N ASP A 97 -25.09 -10.15 4.55
CA ASP A 97 -25.31 -9.14 3.53
C ASP A 97 -24.30 -7.98 3.64
N LEU A 98 -23.83 -7.62 4.84
CA LEU A 98 -22.78 -6.61 5.04
C LEU A 98 -21.41 -7.11 4.55
N GLU A 99 -21.08 -8.39 4.76
CA GLU A 99 -19.83 -8.95 4.23
C GLU A 99 -19.83 -9.04 2.70
N LYS A 100 -20.99 -9.39 2.12
CA LYS A 100 -21.16 -9.36 0.67
C LYS A 100 -21.07 -7.94 0.13
N GLU A 101 -21.70 -6.97 0.79
CA GLU A 101 -21.64 -5.56 0.42
C GLU A 101 -20.20 -5.04 0.46
N GLN A 102 -19.46 -5.32 1.54
CA GLN A 102 -18.04 -4.96 1.63
C GLN A 102 -17.20 -5.65 0.56
N LYS A 103 -17.47 -6.91 0.23
CA LYS A 103 -16.77 -7.61 -0.84
C LYS A 103 -17.10 -7.02 -2.21
N GLU A 104 -18.36 -6.66 -2.45
CA GLU A 104 -18.77 -5.98 -3.67
C GLU A 104 -18.16 -4.57 -3.77
N GLU A 105 -18.06 -3.84 -2.66
CA GLU A 105 -17.37 -2.54 -2.60
C GLU A 105 -15.87 -2.69 -2.85
N GLN A 106 -15.22 -3.70 -2.28
CA GLN A 106 -13.83 -4.03 -2.57
C GLN A 106 -13.65 -4.38 -4.04
N GLU A 107 -14.51 -5.24 -4.61
CA GLU A 107 -14.46 -5.58 -6.02
C GLU A 107 -14.76 -4.37 -6.92
N LYS A 108 -15.68 -3.47 -6.54
CA LYS A 108 -15.94 -2.21 -7.26
C LYS A 108 -14.72 -1.30 -7.19
N TYR A 109 -14.10 -1.16 -6.03
CA TYR A 109 -12.88 -0.37 -5.84
C TYR A 109 -11.70 -0.97 -6.62
N GLU A 110 -11.52 -2.28 -6.56
CA GLU A 110 -10.50 -2.99 -7.32
C GLU A 110 -10.74 -2.90 -8.83
N LYS A 111 -11.99 -2.99 -9.30
CA LYS A 111 -12.37 -2.72 -10.69
C LYS A 111 -12.08 -1.26 -11.07
N GLN A 112 -12.38 -0.32 -10.19
CA GLN A 112 -12.17 1.12 -10.41
C GLN A 112 -10.68 1.50 -10.44
N VAL A 113 -9.87 0.91 -9.56
CA VAL A 113 -8.41 1.13 -9.51
C VAL A 113 -7.69 0.29 -10.58
N GLY A 114 -8.35 -0.72 -11.16
CA GLY A 114 -7.79 -1.62 -12.15
C GLY A 114 -6.93 -2.76 -11.56
N TYR A 115 -7.13 -3.08 -10.28
CA TYR A 115 -6.59 -4.29 -9.66
C TYR A 115 -7.37 -5.54 -10.11
N LEU A 116 -8.69 -5.42 -10.24
CA LEU A 116 -9.59 -6.47 -10.72
C LEU A 116 -10.09 -6.12 -12.12
N THR A 117 -9.18 -6.16 -13.10
CA THR A 117 -9.49 -5.98 -14.52
C THR A 117 -9.70 -7.33 -15.18
N TYR A 118 -10.90 -7.62 -15.67
CA TYR A 118 -11.13 -8.87 -16.39
C TYR A 118 -10.54 -8.75 -17.78
N LEU A 119 -9.69 -9.73 -18.11
CA LEU A 119 -9.09 -9.87 -19.43
C LEU A 119 -10.19 -9.87 -20.50
N GLY A 120 -10.19 -8.86 -21.38
CA GLY A 120 -11.21 -8.71 -22.42
C GLY A 120 -12.12 -7.48 -22.28
N GLN A 121 -12.19 -6.84 -21.11
CA GLN A 121 -13.06 -5.66 -20.90
C GLN A 121 -12.64 -4.44 -21.73
N ASP A 122 -11.34 -4.24 -21.95
CA ASP A 122 -10.78 -3.14 -22.74
C ASP A 122 -10.62 -3.48 -24.25
N THR A 123 -11.15 -4.62 -24.69
CA THR A 123 -11.07 -4.97 -26.11
C THR A 123 -11.98 -4.06 -26.93
N ASN A 124 -11.52 -3.72 -28.14
CA ASN A 124 -12.25 -2.90 -29.11
C ASN A 124 -13.70 -3.41 -29.37
N GLU A 125 -13.88 -4.73 -29.31
CA GLU A 125 -15.18 -5.39 -29.44
C GLU A 125 -16.11 -5.11 -28.25
N ALA A 126 -15.59 -5.19 -27.02
CA ALA A 126 -16.33 -4.91 -25.79
C ALA A 126 -16.69 -3.42 -25.65
N LEU A 127 -15.74 -2.53 -25.98
CA LEU A 127 -15.93 -1.08 -25.98
C LEU A 127 -16.75 -0.59 -27.19
N LYS A 128 -17.04 -1.48 -28.17
CA LYS A 128 -17.62 -1.14 -29.48
C LYS A 128 -16.87 -0.02 -30.21
N VAL A 129 -15.61 0.19 -29.84
CA VAL A 129 -14.72 1.17 -30.46
C VAL A 129 -14.02 0.45 -31.59
N ARG A 130 -14.27 0.87 -32.83
CA ARG A 130 -13.60 0.31 -33.99
C ARG A 130 -12.19 0.90 -34.09
N SER A 131 -11.18 0.05 -34.15
CA SER A 131 -9.81 0.53 -34.32
C SER A 131 -9.57 1.15 -35.69
N TRP A 132 -8.61 2.08 -35.77
CA TRP A 132 -8.28 2.79 -37.01
C TRP A 132 -7.84 1.87 -38.16
N TYR A 133 -7.34 0.67 -37.85
CA TYR A 133 -6.95 -0.35 -38.82
C TYR A 133 -8.13 -1.24 -39.29
N GLU A 134 -9.24 -1.27 -38.55
CA GLU A 134 -10.46 -1.99 -38.93
C GLU A 134 -11.39 -1.13 -39.82
N VAL A 135 -11.21 0.19 -39.82
CA VAL A 135 -11.92 1.12 -40.72
C VAL A 135 -11.00 1.51 -41.87
N ALA A 136 -11.34 1.07 -43.08
CA ALA A 136 -10.66 1.58 -44.26
C ALA A 136 -10.80 3.12 -44.32
N PRO A 137 -9.70 3.88 -44.49
CA PRO A 137 -9.77 5.33 -44.64
C PRO A 137 -10.81 5.68 -45.71
N LYS A 138 -11.72 6.61 -45.39
CA LYS A 138 -12.73 7.10 -46.34
C LYS A 138 -12.02 7.75 -47.52
N ARG A 139 -11.78 6.97 -48.57
CA ARG A 139 -11.33 7.50 -49.85
C ARG A 139 -12.47 8.36 -50.36
N THR A 140 -12.20 9.61 -50.69
CA THR A 140 -13.16 10.46 -51.37
C THR A 140 -13.54 9.76 -52.66
N ASP A 141 -14.81 9.34 -52.79
CA ASP A 141 -15.30 8.75 -54.03
C ASP A 141 -14.99 9.72 -55.18
N VAL A 142 -14.39 9.19 -56.24
CA VAL A 142 -14.03 9.94 -57.45
C VAL A 142 -15.33 10.40 -58.12
N GLY A 143 -15.84 11.54 -57.68
CA GLY A 143 -17.15 12.06 -58.04
C GLY A 143 -17.81 12.96 -57.00
N ASN A 144 -17.33 13.00 -55.75
CA ASN A 144 -17.85 13.96 -54.77
C ASN A 144 -17.25 15.35 -54.99
N THR A 145 -17.93 16.17 -55.80
CA THR A 145 -17.57 17.56 -56.10
C THR A 145 -17.77 18.52 -54.92
N SER A 146 -18.14 18.03 -53.74
CA SER A 146 -18.37 18.82 -52.52
C SER A 146 -17.20 18.82 -51.52
N ALA A 147 -16.07 18.17 -51.86
CA ALA A 147 -14.81 18.42 -51.15
C ALA A 147 -14.24 19.75 -51.66
N ALA A 148 -14.79 20.87 -51.18
CA ALA A 148 -14.25 22.19 -51.47
C ALA A 148 -12.76 22.18 -51.07
N GLU A 149 -11.87 22.28 -52.05
CA GLU A 149 -10.44 22.34 -51.78
C GLU A 149 -10.18 23.49 -50.80
N SER A 150 -9.52 23.17 -49.69
CA SER A 150 -9.11 24.19 -48.74
C SER A 150 -8.20 25.19 -49.45
N HIS A 151 -8.47 26.48 -49.24
CA HIS A 151 -7.72 27.61 -49.81
C HIS A 151 -7.77 27.77 -51.35
N LEU A 152 -8.87 27.39 -52.02
CA LEU A 152 -9.02 27.57 -53.48
C LEU A 152 -8.69 29.00 -53.96
N LYS A 153 -9.14 30.03 -53.23
CA LYS A 153 -8.88 31.45 -53.56
C LYS A 153 -7.39 31.80 -53.52
N GLN A 154 -6.65 31.28 -52.56
CA GLN A 154 -5.21 31.53 -52.42
C GLN A 154 -4.44 30.82 -53.54
N LYS A 155 -4.83 29.58 -53.87
CA LYS A 155 -4.25 28.85 -55.01
C LYS A 155 -4.48 29.57 -56.33
N LEU A 156 -5.68 30.10 -56.56
CA LEU A 156 -6.01 30.87 -57.77
C LEU A 156 -5.25 32.21 -57.84
N ALA A 157 -5.02 32.86 -56.70
CA ALA A 157 -4.26 34.11 -56.63
C ALA A 157 -2.76 33.91 -56.89
N HIS A 158 -2.21 32.74 -56.53
CA HIS A 158 -0.82 32.38 -56.79
C HIS A 158 -0.61 31.66 -58.13
N ASP A 159 -1.67 31.44 -58.90
CA ASP A 159 -1.55 30.83 -60.24
C ASP A 159 -1.10 31.90 -61.26
N PRO A 160 0.09 31.77 -61.87
CA PRO A 160 0.60 32.73 -62.86
C PRO A 160 -0.30 32.83 -64.09
N LEU A 161 -1.10 31.80 -64.38
CA LEU A 161 -2.05 31.83 -65.49
C LEU A 161 -3.20 32.82 -65.24
N THR A 162 -3.58 33.04 -63.97
CA THR A 162 -4.59 34.04 -63.62
C THR A 162 -4.12 35.46 -63.97
N LEU A 163 -2.84 35.75 -63.73
CA LEU A 163 -2.20 37.02 -64.07
C LEU A 163 -2.06 37.19 -65.59
N ILE A 164 -1.58 36.15 -66.28
CA ILE A 164 -1.41 36.18 -67.75
C ILE A 164 -2.76 36.38 -68.46
N ASN A 165 -3.82 35.68 -67.99
CA ASN A 165 -5.16 35.81 -68.56
C ASN A 165 -5.77 37.21 -68.34
N ALA A 166 -5.34 37.95 -67.32
CA ALA A 166 -5.78 39.33 -67.09
C ALA A 166 -5.08 40.34 -68.00
N LEU A 167 -3.85 40.04 -68.46
CA LEU A 167 -3.06 40.90 -69.34
C LEU A 167 -3.34 40.68 -70.84
N LEU A 168 -3.96 39.56 -71.18
CA LEU A 168 -4.34 39.24 -72.56
C LEU A 168 -5.74 39.79 -72.89
N PRO A 169 -5.97 40.28 -74.13
CA PRO A 169 -7.30 40.70 -74.55
C PRO A 169 -8.28 39.51 -74.49
N PRO A 170 -9.56 39.73 -74.13
CA PRO A 170 -10.52 38.65 -73.93
C PRO A 170 -10.76 37.89 -75.24
N THR A 171 -10.14 36.72 -75.37
CA THR A 171 -10.41 35.81 -76.50
C THR A 171 -11.77 35.15 -76.28
N LYS A 172 -12.66 35.19 -77.29
CA LYS A 172 -13.97 34.52 -77.24
C LYS A 172 -13.79 33.03 -76.90
N LYS A 173 -14.33 32.60 -75.75
CA LYS A 173 -14.36 31.18 -75.35
C LYS A 173 -15.45 30.45 -76.14
N GLU A 174 -15.05 29.56 -77.04
CA GLU A 174 -15.93 28.56 -77.67
C GLU A 174 -16.53 27.62 -76.61
N PRO A 175 -17.82 27.22 -76.70
CA PRO A 175 -18.42 26.30 -75.75
C PRO A 175 -17.81 24.90 -75.91
N ARG A 176 -17.02 24.47 -74.91
CA ARG A 176 -16.47 23.11 -74.86
C ARG A 176 -17.60 22.09 -74.63
N ARG A 177 -17.87 21.26 -75.64
CA ARG A 177 -18.71 20.06 -75.53
C ARG A 177 -18.12 19.09 -74.50
N THR A 178 -18.93 18.69 -73.52
CA THR A 178 -18.55 17.71 -72.50
C THR A 178 -18.63 16.29 -73.06
N ASN A 179 -17.52 15.78 -73.59
CA ASN A 179 -17.41 14.35 -73.89
C ASN A 179 -17.29 13.57 -72.58
N LYS A 180 -18.41 13.00 -72.12
CA LYS A 180 -18.42 12.00 -71.03
C LYS A 180 -17.67 10.75 -71.50
N ARG A 181 -16.37 10.65 -71.19
CA ARG A 181 -15.64 9.39 -71.33
C ARG A 181 -16.10 8.45 -70.22
N LYS A 182 -16.96 7.49 -70.58
CA LYS A 182 -17.28 6.32 -69.76
C LYS A 182 -16.00 5.50 -69.65
N ARG A 183 -15.32 5.58 -68.49
CA ARG A 183 -14.20 4.69 -68.18
C ARG A 183 -14.80 3.32 -67.90
N GLU A 184 -14.60 2.38 -68.83
CA GLU A 184 -14.89 0.96 -68.61
C GLU A 184 -14.10 0.46 -67.40
N ARG A 185 -14.78 -0.25 -66.50
CA ARG A 185 -14.17 -0.89 -65.33
C ARG A 185 -13.23 -1.99 -65.83
N THR A 186 -11.96 -1.94 -65.48
CA THR A 186 -11.07 -3.10 -65.56
C THR A 186 -11.68 -4.25 -64.74
N PRO A 187 -11.70 -5.50 -65.28
CA PRO A 187 -12.31 -6.62 -64.58
C PRO A 187 -11.50 -6.94 -63.31
N SER A 188 -12.24 -7.02 -62.21
CA SER A 188 -11.80 -7.54 -60.92
C SER A 188 -11.21 -8.95 -61.10
N PRO A 189 -10.00 -9.26 -60.58
CA PRO A 189 -9.53 -10.64 -60.51
C PRO A 189 -10.47 -11.47 -59.63
N GLN A 190 -10.91 -12.61 -60.13
CA GLN A 190 -11.73 -13.57 -59.38
C GLN A 190 -10.86 -14.35 -58.36
N PRO A 191 -11.42 -14.76 -57.20
CA PRO A 191 -10.74 -15.61 -56.25
C PRO A 191 -10.58 -17.05 -56.78
N PRO A 192 -9.54 -17.80 -56.40
CA PRO A 192 -9.32 -19.18 -56.86
C PRO A 192 -10.33 -20.16 -56.25
N PRO A 193 -10.65 -21.27 -56.94
CA PRO A 193 -11.68 -22.24 -56.55
C PRO A 193 -11.23 -23.18 -55.41
N PRO A 194 -12.18 -23.81 -54.68
CA PRO A 194 -11.89 -24.81 -53.66
C PRO A 194 -11.62 -26.19 -54.30
N THR A 195 -10.65 -26.93 -53.77
CA THR A 195 -10.43 -28.35 -54.10
C THR A 195 -10.31 -29.20 -52.82
N PRO A 196 -10.61 -30.51 -52.91
CA PRO A 196 -11.35 -31.23 -51.88
C PRO A 196 -10.48 -32.02 -50.90
N THR A 197 -11.11 -32.32 -49.76
CA THR A 197 -10.76 -33.37 -48.80
C THR A 197 -10.51 -34.72 -49.47
N SER A 198 -9.37 -35.34 -49.16
CA SER A 198 -9.33 -36.78 -48.84
C SER A 198 -8.13 -37.10 -47.96
N ALA A 199 -8.40 -37.83 -46.89
CA ALA A 199 -7.42 -38.36 -45.96
C ALA A 199 -6.74 -39.59 -46.55
N SER A 200 -5.43 -39.76 -46.33
CA SER A 200 -4.87 -41.05 -45.94
C SER A 200 -3.43 -40.89 -45.44
N SER A 201 -3.15 -41.64 -44.37
CA SER A 201 -1.89 -41.80 -43.69
C SER A 201 -0.80 -42.40 -44.58
N HIS A 202 0.48 -42.05 -44.35
CA HIS A 202 1.51 -43.03 -43.97
C HIS A 202 2.77 -42.32 -43.46
N LYS A 203 3.35 -42.96 -42.42
CA LYS A 203 4.42 -42.51 -41.53
C LYS A 203 5.75 -42.27 -42.25
N VAL A 204 6.43 -41.17 -41.92
CA VAL A 204 7.89 -41.04 -42.09
C VAL A 204 8.52 -40.67 -40.75
N ASN A 205 9.36 -41.58 -40.28
CA ASN A 205 10.10 -41.58 -39.04
C ASN A 205 11.27 -40.57 -39.14
N LYS A 206 11.28 -39.52 -38.32
CA LYS A 206 12.43 -38.61 -38.21
C LYS A 206 12.90 -38.50 -36.75
N GLN A 207 14.03 -39.13 -36.51
CA GLN A 207 14.75 -39.24 -35.26
C GLN A 207 15.05 -37.85 -34.65
N LYS A 208 14.60 -37.62 -33.42
CA LYS A 208 15.12 -36.56 -32.54
C LYS A 208 16.14 -37.18 -31.59
N LYS A 209 17.41 -36.80 -31.75
CA LYS A 209 18.49 -37.07 -30.79
C LYS A 209 18.19 -36.35 -29.48
N ARG A 210 17.82 -37.09 -28.43
CA ARG A 210 17.89 -36.64 -27.03
C ARG A 210 19.28 -36.98 -26.49
N LYS A 211 19.98 -35.97 -25.97
CA LYS A 211 21.23 -36.14 -25.21
C LYS A 211 20.88 -36.67 -23.81
N GLN A 212 21.45 -37.81 -23.46
CA GLN A 212 21.45 -38.37 -22.11
C GLN A 212 22.54 -37.68 -21.26
N PRO A 213 22.34 -37.39 -19.97
CA PRO A 213 23.43 -37.25 -19.03
C PRO A 213 23.88 -38.63 -18.54
N LYS A 214 25.18 -38.90 -18.63
CA LYS A 214 25.84 -40.11 -18.10
C LYS A 214 25.79 -40.08 -16.57
N SER A 215 25.28 -41.15 -15.98
CA SER A 215 25.51 -41.51 -14.58
C SER A 215 27.00 -41.76 -14.37
N THR A 216 27.59 -41.08 -13.39
CA THR A 216 28.87 -41.49 -12.80
C THR A 216 28.55 -42.03 -11.42
N GLU A 217 28.81 -43.32 -11.23
CA GLU A 217 28.79 -43.94 -9.91
C GLU A 217 29.84 -43.28 -9.03
N ARG A 218 29.38 -42.64 -7.94
CA ARG A 218 30.22 -42.34 -6.78
C ARG A 218 29.75 -43.21 -5.63
N LYS A 219 30.58 -44.19 -5.29
CA LYS A 219 30.52 -44.92 -4.03
C LYS A 219 30.90 -43.95 -2.92
N ASP A 220 29.93 -43.49 -2.14
CA ASP A 220 30.21 -42.77 -0.89
C ASP A 220 29.80 -43.62 0.32
N LYS A 221 30.82 -43.86 1.15
CA LYS A 221 30.81 -44.59 2.42
C LYS A 221 29.76 -44.03 3.36
N LYS A 222 28.80 -44.87 3.72
CA LYS A 222 27.82 -44.63 4.77
C LYS A 222 28.41 -45.01 6.12
N GLN A 223 29.19 -44.13 6.76
CA GLN A 223 29.38 -44.17 8.21
C GLN A 223 29.50 -42.76 8.80
N ASN A 224 28.84 -42.58 9.95
CA ASN A 224 28.96 -41.48 10.91
C ASN A 224 28.04 -40.24 10.73
N SER A 225 26.72 -40.43 10.86
CA SER A 225 25.73 -39.35 10.99
C SER A 225 25.25 -39.09 12.43
N LEU A 226 25.77 -39.81 13.43
CA LEU A 226 25.35 -39.70 14.83
C LEU A 226 26.21 -38.74 15.67
N SER A 227 27.51 -38.58 15.35
CA SER A 227 28.40 -37.64 16.06
C SER A 227 28.23 -36.17 15.66
N ARG A 228 27.76 -35.89 14.44
CA ARG A 228 27.60 -34.51 13.94
C ARG A 228 26.36 -33.79 14.48
N VAL A 229 25.41 -34.53 15.05
CA VAL A 229 24.20 -33.97 15.65
C VAL A 229 24.47 -33.53 17.10
N SER A 230 25.32 -34.24 17.86
CA SER A 230 25.63 -33.87 19.24
C SER A 230 26.45 -32.58 19.33
N GLU A 231 27.48 -32.41 18.49
CA GLU A 231 28.28 -31.17 18.46
C GLU A 231 27.46 -29.94 18.00
N ALA A 232 26.46 -30.17 17.13
CA ALA A 232 25.59 -29.11 16.63
C ALA A 232 24.51 -28.67 17.63
N GLU A 233 24.10 -29.53 18.57
CA GLU A 233 23.20 -29.15 19.67
C GLU A 233 23.98 -28.49 20.81
N GLU A 234 25.16 -29.00 21.16
CA GLU A 234 26.01 -28.42 22.22
C GLU A 234 26.46 -26.98 21.90
N THR A 235 26.71 -26.69 20.62
CA THR A 235 27.01 -25.32 20.16
C THR A 235 25.80 -24.37 20.23
N LYS A 236 24.58 -24.86 20.00
CA LYS A 236 23.35 -24.06 20.11
C LYS A 236 22.99 -23.79 21.56
N GLU A 237 23.20 -24.75 22.45
CA GLU A 237 22.99 -24.59 23.90
C GLU A 237 23.98 -23.58 24.48
N ALA A 238 25.26 -23.65 24.08
CA ALA A 238 26.25 -22.64 24.45
C ALA A 238 25.89 -21.23 23.97
N GLU A 239 25.29 -21.08 22.78
CA GLU A 239 24.77 -19.79 22.29
C GLU A 239 23.56 -19.29 23.11
N ARG A 240 22.66 -20.19 23.53
CA ARG A 240 21.54 -19.85 24.41
C ARG A 240 22.03 -19.37 25.78
N CYS A 241 22.95 -20.08 26.42
CA CYS A 241 23.51 -19.66 27.70
C CYS A 241 24.23 -18.30 27.60
N LYS A 242 24.95 -18.03 26.50
CA LYS A 242 25.56 -16.71 26.25
C LYS A 242 24.51 -15.62 26.11
N ARG A 243 23.40 -15.90 25.42
CA ARG A 243 22.29 -14.95 25.24
C ARG A 243 21.59 -14.64 26.58
N GLU A 244 21.32 -15.65 27.39
CA GLU A 244 20.73 -15.50 28.72
C GLU A 244 21.65 -14.71 29.65
N LYS A 245 22.96 -14.98 29.62
CA LYS A 245 23.96 -14.20 30.37
C LYS A 245 23.97 -12.72 29.95
N LEU A 246 23.88 -12.44 28.65
CA LEU A 246 23.78 -11.06 28.15
C LEU A 246 22.46 -10.39 28.57
N GLU A 247 21.37 -11.14 28.61
CA GLU A 247 20.07 -10.63 29.06
C GLU A 247 20.09 -10.28 30.55
N MET A 248 20.74 -11.11 31.38
CA MET A 248 20.97 -10.82 32.79
C MET A 248 21.75 -9.51 32.99
N LEU A 249 22.84 -9.31 32.24
CA LEU A 249 23.63 -8.08 32.29
C LEU A 249 22.81 -6.85 31.84
N ARG A 250 21.91 -7.01 30.87
CA ARG A 250 21.00 -5.93 30.43
C ARG A 250 19.96 -5.59 31.49
N LYS A 251 19.36 -6.59 32.13
CA LYS A 251 18.41 -6.40 33.25
C LYS A 251 19.09 -5.69 34.42
N GLU A 252 20.31 -6.09 34.75
CA GLU A 252 21.11 -5.45 35.79
C GLU A 252 21.44 -3.99 35.44
N ARG A 253 21.84 -3.71 34.18
CA ARG A 253 22.07 -2.35 33.71
C ARG A 253 20.81 -1.49 33.82
N LEU A 254 19.67 -1.98 33.35
CA LEU A 254 18.38 -1.26 33.43
C LEU A 254 17.98 -0.98 34.88
N ARG A 255 18.24 -1.92 35.81
CA ARG A 255 17.98 -1.72 37.23
C ARG A 255 18.87 -0.63 37.83
N ARG A 256 20.16 -0.57 37.44
CA ARG A 256 21.07 0.50 37.87
C ARG A 256 20.62 1.86 37.32
N GLU A 257 20.32 1.93 36.03
CA GLU A 257 19.84 3.16 35.37
C GLU A 257 18.51 3.63 35.96
N ALA A 258 17.57 2.73 36.24
CA ALA A 258 16.31 3.07 36.90
C ALA A 258 16.51 3.58 38.32
N ALA A 259 17.42 2.98 39.10
CA ALA A 259 17.74 3.46 40.44
C ALA A 259 18.43 4.84 40.43
N GLU A 260 19.33 5.08 39.48
CA GLU A 260 19.95 6.40 39.28
C GLU A 260 18.93 7.43 38.81
N ARG A 261 18.03 7.05 37.90
CA ARG A 261 16.93 7.89 37.44
C ARG A 261 15.99 8.24 38.60
N GLN A 262 15.60 7.27 39.42
CA GLN A 262 14.80 7.52 40.63
C GLN A 262 15.51 8.43 41.63
N ARG A 263 16.83 8.29 41.80
CA ARG A 263 17.61 9.23 42.63
C ARG A 263 17.61 10.63 42.04
N SER A 264 17.82 10.76 40.73
CA SER A 264 17.78 12.06 40.05
C SER A 264 16.38 12.66 40.15
N GLU A 265 15.35 11.85 39.96
CA GLU A 265 13.97 12.24 40.08
C GLU A 265 13.64 12.63 41.51
N ALA A 266 14.14 11.95 42.55
CA ALA A 266 13.93 12.37 43.93
C ALA A 266 14.63 13.70 44.27
N LEU A 267 15.74 14.03 43.60
CA LEU A 267 16.43 15.32 43.75
C LEU A 267 15.75 16.46 42.98
N PHE A 268 15.22 16.16 41.79
CA PHE A 268 14.56 17.12 40.91
C PHE A 268 13.03 17.14 41.06
N ALA A 269 12.47 16.17 41.77
CA ALA A 269 11.07 16.13 42.10
C ALA A 269 10.80 17.40 42.91
N PRO A 270 9.85 18.24 42.45
CA PRO A 270 9.30 19.25 43.32
C PRO A 270 8.86 18.51 44.57
N LYS A 271 9.37 18.90 45.75
CA LYS A 271 8.79 18.47 47.03
C LYS A 271 7.30 18.79 46.89
N GLU A 272 6.47 17.77 46.60
CA GLU A 272 5.06 17.98 46.41
C GLU A 272 4.54 18.61 47.68
N ALA A 273 3.99 19.81 47.53
CA ALA A 273 2.65 20.17 47.96
C ALA A 273 2.12 19.34 49.14
N ALA A 274 2.86 19.32 50.25
CA ALA A 274 2.31 19.06 51.55
C ALA A 274 1.58 20.33 51.95
N ALA A 275 0.25 20.26 51.87
CA ALA A 275 -0.74 21.24 52.29
C ALA A 275 -1.02 22.39 51.31
N ALA A 276 -2.24 22.37 50.75
CA ALA A 276 -3.01 23.62 50.70
C ALA A 276 -3.14 24.11 52.15
N PRO A 277 -2.72 25.35 52.45
CA PRO A 277 -3.68 26.43 52.36
C PRO A 277 -3.09 27.79 51.90
N SER A 278 -3.98 28.63 51.37
CA SER A 278 -4.02 30.09 51.50
C SER A 278 -2.84 30.96 51.02
N ALA A 279 -3.17 31.81 50.05
CA ALA A 279 -2.75 33.21 49.90
C ALA A 279 -1.25 33.55 49.69
N ALA A 280 -1.05 34.40 48.68
CA ALA A 280 0.09 35.29 48.47
C ALA A 280 1.45 34.66 48.08
N SER A 281 1.66 34.50 46.77
CA SER A 281 2.99 34.72 46.19
C SER A 281 2.85 35.26 44.77
N THR A 282 2.76 36.57 44.66
CA THR A 282 2.91 37.32 43.42
C THR A 282 4.33 37.09 42.87
N PRO A 283 4.53 36.69 41.59
CA PRO A 283 5.84 36.82 40.97
C PRO A 283 6.16 38.32 40.80
N ALA A 284 7.39 38.70 41.11
CA ALA A 284 7.88 40.08 41.11
C ALA A 284 7.44 40.87 39.85
N PRO A 285 7.11 42.17 39.98
CA PRO A 285 6.61 42.98 38.88
C PRO A 285 7.70 43.11 37.82
N THR A 286 7.44 42.58 36.62
CA THR A 286 8.21 42.92 35.44
C THR A 286 8.09 44.42 35.20
N PRO A 287 9.19 45.13 34.86
CA PRO A 287 9.10 46.56 34.59
C PRO A 287 8.13 46.79 33.43
N ARG A 288 7.20 47.73 33.63
CA ARG A 288 6.07 48.03 32.73
C ARG A 288 6.49 48.51 31.34
N ILE A 289 7.79 48.68 31.11
CA ILE A 289 8.35 49.27 29.90
C ILE A 289 9.33 48.29 29.26
N VAL A 290 8.96 47.80 28.09
CA VAL A 290 9.80 46.92 27.27
C VAL A 290 10.89 47.76 26.60
N GLN A 291 12.15 47.44 26.88
CA GLN A 291 13.29 48.11 26.25
C GLN A 291 13.26 47.88 24.74
N LYS A 292 13.31 48.97 23.96
CA LYS A 292 13.19 48.94 22.50
C LYS A 292 14.50 48.57 21.80
N TYR A 293 15.62 48.73 22.49
CA TYR A 293 16.97 48.47 21.99
C TYR A 293 17.77 47.60 22.97
N ASN A 294 18.66 46.76 22.43
CA ASN A 294 19.53 45.89 23.22
C ASN A 294 20.57 46.73 24.00
N SER A 295 20.63 46.55 25.31
CA SER A 295 21.47 47.30 26.24
C SER A 295 22.97 47.14 26.03
N GLN A 296 23.41 46.05 25.39
CA GLN A 296 24.82 45.84 25.07
C GLN A 296 25.32 46.73 23.93
N PHE A 297 24.43 47.10 23.00
CA PHE A 297 24.82 47.81 21.79
C PHE A 297 24.49 49.30 21.87
N ASN A 298 23.36 49.66 22.50
CA ASN A 298 22.91 51.05 22.61
C ASN A 298 22.49 51.39 24.07
N PRO A 299 23.45 51.55 25.00
CA PRO A 299 23.18 51.72 26.42
C PRO A 299 22.46 53.04 26.76
N GLU A 300 22.74 54.13 26.04
CA GLU A 300 22.08 55.43 26.24
C GLU A 300 20.58 55.38 25.90
N LEU A 301 20.22 54.75 24.77
CA LEU A 301 18.83 54.62 24.33
C LEU A 301 18.05 53.59 25.17
N ALA A 302 18.73 52.57 25.71
CA ALA A 302 18.11 51.58 26.59
C ALA A 302 17.70 52.16 27.95
N LYS A 303 18.29 53.28 28.38
CA LYS A 303 18.04 53.97 29.65
C LYS A 303 16.96 55.06 29.58
N GLN A 304 16.57 55.50 28.38
CA GLN A 304 15.63 56.63 28.21
C GLN A 304 14.22 56.37 28.75
N ASN A 305 13.86 55.11 29.01
CA ASN A 305 12.52 54.74 29.48
C ASN A 305 12.45 54.46 31.00
N MET A 306 13.41 54.97 31.78
CA MET A 306 13.49 54.77 33.24
C MET A 306 12.98 55.97 34.07
N ILE A 307 11.92 56.66 33.61
CA ILE A 307 11.24 57.72 34.35
C ILE A 307 9.78 57.32 34.58
#